data_AF-A0A819ECP7-F1
#
_entry.id   AF-A0A819ECP7-F1
#
_cell.length_a   1.000
_cell.length_b   1.000
_cell.length_c   1.000
_cell.angle_alpha   90.00
_cell.angle_beta   90.00
_cell.angle_gamma   90.00
#
_symmetry.space_group_name_H-M   'P 1'
#
loop_
_entity.id
_entity.type
_entity.pdbx_description
1 polymer ?
#
loop_
_entity_poly.entity_id
_entity_poly.type
_entity_poly.pdbx_seq_one_letter_code
_entity_poly.pdbx_strand_id
1 'polypeptide(L)'
;MAPWNLHVSVIEPGALRTPMTEGYENTLRNIWNGLSIDVQERWGINYLNNIITTATNSRFMITADNPSRVVGAIKHAVMNHKPHSHYRPGWQGKGNFLHLISITCMAQ
;
A
#
# COMPACT_ATOMS: atom_id res chain seq x y z
N MET A 1 23.01 -9.77 -6.16
CA MET A 1 23.40 -9.36 -7.53
C MET A 1 24.84 -8.83 -7.65
N ALA A 2 25.60 -8.77 -6.54
CA ALA A 2 26.99 -8.30 -6.52
C ALA A 2 27.93 -8.89 -7.60
N PRO A 3 27.83 -10.18 -7.99
CA PRO A 3 28.68 -10.72 -9.07
C PRO A 3 28.48 -10.06 -10.44
N TRP A 4 27.34 -9.41 -10.68
CA TRP A 4 27.00 -8.75 -11.95
C TRP A 4 27.04 -7.23 -11.85
N ASN A 5 27.55 -6.68 -10.74
CA ASN A 5 27.56 -5.25 -10.45
C ASN A 5 26.17 -4.58 -10.58
N LEU A 6 25.11 -5.34 -10.31
CA LEU A 6 23.73 -4.86 -10.32
C LEU A 6 23.29 -4.55 -8.89
N HIS A 7 22.77 -3.34 -8.70
CA HIS A 7 22.14 -2.91 -7.44
C HIS A 7 20.64 -3.10 -7.53
N VAL A 8 20.04 -3.72 -6.51
CA VAL A 8 18.60 -3.95 -6.41
C VAL A 8 18.08 -3.22 -5.18
N SER A 9 17.03 -2.43 -5.38
CA SER A 9 16.34 -1.71 -4.32
C SER A 9 14.86 -2.09 -4.32
N VAL A 10 14.34 -2.43 -3.15
CA VAL A 10 12.91 -2.65 -2.92
C VAL A 10 12.30 -1.35 -2.40
N ILE A 11 11.16 -0.93 -2.96
CA ILE A 11 10.42 0.25 -2.50
C ILE A 11 9.07 -0.23 -1.98
N GLU A 12 8.87 -0.11 -0.67
CA GLU A 12 7.67 -0.52 0.03
C GLU A 12 6.92 0.73 0.50
N PRO A 13 6.05 1.32 -0.33
CA PRO A 13 5.21 2.41 0.11
C PRO A 13 4.11 1.90 1.04
N GLY A 14 3.69 2.76 1.97
CA GLY A 14 2.41 2.59 2.67
C GLY A 14 1.22 2.88 1.74
N ALA A 15 0.05 3.12 2.33
CA ALA A 15 -1.11 3.59 1.60
C ALA A 15 -0.79 4.91 0.88
N LEU A 16 -1.15 4.99 -0.41
CA LEU A 16 -0.93 6.16 -1.25
C LEU A 16 -2.27 6.70 -1.75
N ARG A 17 -2.36 8.02 -1.88
CA ARG A 17 -3.49 8.68 -2.56
C ARG A 17 -3.35 8.47 -4.06
N THR A 18 -4.07 7.48 -4.56
CA THR A 18 -4.14 7.15 -5.98
C THR A 18 -5.62 7.07 -6.39
N PRO A 19 -5.94 7.14 -7.70
CA PRO A 19 -7.31 6.96 -8.16
C PRO A 19 -7.95 5.64 -7.71
N MET A 20 -7.14 4.60 -7.47
CA MET A 20 -7.61 3.33 -6.91
C MET A 20 -8.09 3.48 -5.46
N THR A 21 -7.32 4.21 -4.65
CA THR A 21 -7.62 4.50 -3.24
C THR A 21 -8.83 5.43 -3.10
N GLU A 22 -8.93 6.45 -3.96
CA GLU A 22 -10.01 7.43 -3.95
C GLU A 22 -11.30 6.86 -4.57
N GLY A 23 -11.19 6.03 -5.60
CA GLY A 23 -12.31 5.33 -6.25
C GLY A 23 -12.69 4.01 -5.59
N TYR A 24 -12.17 3.71 -4.41
CA TYR A 24 -12.34 2.42 -3.74
C TYR A 24 -13.82 2.08 -3.47
N GLU A 25 -14.60 3.05 -2.99
CA GLU A 25 -16.04 2.87 -2.77
C GLU A 25 -16.78 2.55 -4.07
N ASN A 26 -16.56 3.34 -5.11
CA ASN A 26 -17.20 3.13 -6.42
C ASN A 26 -16.84 1.77 -7.00
N THR A 27 -15.59 1.35 -6.84
CA THR A 27 -15.12 0.03 -7.27
C THR A 27 -15.86 -1.08 -6.54
N LEU A 28 -16.01 -0.98 -5.21
CA LEU A 28 -16.76 -1.97 -4.42
C LEU A 28 -18.24 -2.01 -4.78
N ARG A 29 -18.88 -0.85 -5.01
CA ARG A 29 -20.28 -0.79 -5.44
C ARG A 29 -20.47 -1.39 -6.83
N ASN A 30 -19.53 -1.15 -7.75
CA ASN A 30 -19.57 -1.76 -9.08
C ASN A 30 -19.42 -3.28 -9.01
N ILE A 31 -18.50 -3.78 -8.17
CA ILE A 31 -18.37 -5.22 -7.92
C ILE A 31 -19.67 -5.77 -7.34
N TRP A 32 -20.24 -5.11 -6.33
CA TRP A 32 -21.50 -5.53 -5.71
C TRP A 32 -22.64 -5.65 -6.71
N ASN A 33 -22.81 -4.65 -7.58
CA ASN A 33 -23.85 -4.65 -8.61
C ASN A 33 -23.65 -5.76 -9.66
N GLY A 34 -22.43 -6.24 -9.84
CA GLY A 34 -22.11 -7.36 -10.71
C GLY A 34 -22.27 -8.74 -10.06
N LEU A 35 -22.54 -8.82 -8.75
CA LEU A 35 -22.76 -10.09 -8.06
C LEU A 35 -24.15 -10.64 -8.37
N SER A 36 -24.30 -11.97 -8.31
CA SER A 36 -25.59 -12.62 -8.44
C SER A 36 -26.54 -12.24 -7.30
N ILE A 37 -27.85 -12.29 -7.58
CA ILE A 37 -28.89 -11.84 -6.65
C ILE A 37 -28.87 -12.62 -5.34
N ASP A 38 -28.56 -13.92 -5.39
CA ASP A 38 -28.48 -14.81 -4.22
C ASP A 38 -27.33 -14.40 -3.28
N VAL A 39 -26.22 -13.89 -3.82
CA VAL A 39 -25.09 -13.38 -3.03
C VAL A 39 -25.47 -12.03 -2.42
N GLN A 40 -26.10 -11.15 -3.18
CA GLN A 40 -26.55 -9.85 -2.68
C GLN A 40 -27.59 -9.98 -1.56
N GLU A 41 -28.54 -10.90 -1.69
CA GLU A 41 -29.55 -11.21 -0.66
C GLU A 41 -28.93 -11.86 0.58
N ARG A 42 -28.00 -12.80 0.38
CA ARG A 42 -27.32 -13.50 1.49
C ARG A 42 -26.53 -12.56 2.38
N TRP A 43 -25.76 -11.64 1.79
CA TRP A 43 -24.90 -10.72 2.54
C TRP A 43 -25.63 -9.42 2.93
N GLY A 44 -26.55 -8.97 2.09
CA GLY A 44 -27.31 -7.74 2.29
C GLY A 44 -26.50 -6.47 2.07
N ILE A 45 -27.18 -5.39 1.67
CA ILE A 45 -26.54 -4.09 1.40
C ILE A 45 -25.85 -3.50 2.64
N ASN A 46 -26.32 -3.84 3.84
CA ASN A 46 -25.73 -3.37 5.09
C ASN A 46 -24.31 -3.91 5.29
N TYR A 47 -24.03 -5.14 4.84
CA TYR A 47 -22.68 -5.69 4.88
C TYR A 47 -21.72 -4.91 3.98
N LEU A 48 -22.14 -4.59 2.75
CA LEU A 48 -21.36 -3.75 1.83
C LEU A 48 -21.08 -2.38 2.44
N ASN A 49 -22.11 -1.71 2.97
CA ASN A 49 -21.96 -0.39 3.57
C ASN A 49 -20.99 -0.43 4.76
N ASN A 50 -21.07 -1.45 5.62
CA ASN A 50 -20.14 -1.61 6.73
C ASN A 50 -18.69 -1.80 6.28
N ILE A 51 -18.46 -2.57 5.21
CA ILE A 51 -17.11 -2.71 4.61
C ILE A 51 -16.61 -1.38 4.10
N ILE A 52 -17.42 -0.67 3.31
CA ILE A 52 -17.04 0.63 2.74
C ILE A 52 -16.70 1.60 3.87
N THR A 53 -17.57 1.75 4.87
CA THR A 53 -17.36 2.63 6.02
C THR A 53 -16.11 2.26 6.83
N THR A 54 -15.87 0.97 7.04
CA THR A 54 -14.68 0.52 7.79
C THR A 54 -13.40 0.78 7.00
N ALA A 55 -13.42 0.55 5.70
CA ALA A 55 -12.27 0.77 4.83
C ALA A 55 -11.93 2.25 4.69
N THR A 56 -12.92 3.12 4.42
CA THR A 56 -12.71 4.57 4.26
C THR A 56 -12.28 5.24 5.57
N ASN A 57 -12.81 4.79 6.71
CA ASN A 57 -12.40 5.29 8.03
C ASN A 57 -11.13 4.63 8.58
N SER A 58 -10.52 3.69 7.84
CA SER A 58 -9.30 3.06 8.29
C SER A 58 -8.16 4.08 8.37
N ARG A 59 -7.33 3.96 9.40
CA ARG A 59 -6.18 4.85 9.58
C ARG A 59 -5.24 4.82 8.38
N PHE A 60 -5.15 3.69 7.68
CA PHE A 60 -4.37 3.54 6.45
C PHE A 60 -4.85 4.46 5.34
N MET A 61 -6.17 4.50 5.08
CA MET A 61 -6.75 5.33 4.02
C MET A 61 -6.71 6.82 4.36
N ILE A 62 -7.05 7.17 5.60
CA ILE A 62 -7.03 8.58 6.07
C ILE A 62 -5.62 9.18 5.96
N THR A 63 -4.61 8.39 6.31
CA THR A 63 -3.21 8.83 6.36
C THR A 63 -2.44 8.46 5.10
N ALA A 64 -3.14 8.15 4.01
CA ALA A 64 -2.53 7.85 2.73
C ALA A 64 -1.65 9.02 2.28
N ASP A 65 -0.42 8.69 1.89
CA ASP A 65 0.61 9.66 1.54
C ASP A 65 0.53 10.08 0.07
N ASN A 66 1.15 11.21 -0.28
CA ASN A 66 1.24 11.65 -1.67
C ASN A 66 2.22 10.74 -2.45
N PRO A 67 1.86 10.27 -3.67
CA PRO A 67 2.74 9.47 -4.54
C PRO A 67 4.13 10.07 -4.80
N SER A 68 4.27 11.40 -4.69
CA SER A 68 5.54 12.12 -4.81
C SER A 68 6.63 11.60 -3.85
N ARG A 69 6.24 11.04 -2.68
CA ARG A 69 7.19 10.41 -1.76
C ARG A 69 7.86 9.18 -2.36
N VAL A 70 7.11 8.39 -3.13
CA VAL A 70 7.64 7.23 -3.86
C VAL A 70 8.57 7.69 -4.97
N VAL A 71 8.19 8.74 -5.70
CA VAL A 71 9.04 9.34 -6.73
C VAL A 71 10.37 9.79 -6.14
N GLY A 72 10.37 10.41 -4.95
CA GLY A 72 11.59 10.76 -4.23
C GLY A 72 12.46 9.55 -3.86
N ALA A 73 11.86 8.45 -3.42
CA ALA A 73 12.58 7.20 -3.14
C ALA A 73 13.19 6.59 -4.41
N ILE A 74 12.44 6.54 -5.51
CA ILE A 74 12.94 6.09 -6.82
C ILE A 74 14.10 6.98 -7.29
N LYS A 75 13.93 8.30 -7.18
CA LYS A 75 14.95 9.30 -7.54
C LYS A 75 16.26 9.04 -6.79
N HIS A 76 16.18 8.75 -5.50
CA HIS A 76 17.36 8.40 -4.70
C HIS A 76 17.92 7.02 -5.08
N ALA A 77 17.08 6.02 -5.36
CA ALA A 77 17.52 4.68 -5.73
C ALA A 77 18.33 4.67 -7.03
N VAL A 78 17.93 5.48 -8.01
CA VAL A 78 18.54 5.50 -9.34
C VAL A 78 19.76 6.42 -9.43
N MET A 79 19.73 7.58 -8.77
CA MET A 79 20.77 8.61 -8.96
C MET A 79 21.87 8.63 -7.89
N ASN A 80 21.73 7.89 -6.80
CA ASN A 80 22.73 7.91 -5.74
C ASN A 80 23.82 6.86 -6.00
N HIS A 81 25.08 7.22 -5.73
CA HIS A 81 26.22 6.31 -5.82
C HIS A 81 26.12 5.14 -4.82
N LYS A 82 25.43 5.33 -3.70
CA LYS A 82 25.17 4.27 -2.70
C LYS A 82 23.68 4.20 -2.39
N PRO A 83 22.87 3.54 -3.23
CA PRO A 83 21.45 3.41 -2.98
C PRO A 83 21.20 2.42 -1.84
N HIS A 84 20.11 2.61 -1.10
CA HIS A 84 19.67 1.65 -0.09
C HIS A 84 19.06 0.42 -0.76
N SER A 85 19.22 -0.75 -0.16
CA SER A 85 18.53 -1.96 -0.63
C SER A 85 17.02 -1.91 -0.37
N HIS A 86 16.58 -1.10 0.60
CA HIS A 86 15.17 -0.96 0.98
C HIS A 86 14.80 0.51 1.20
N TYR A 87 13.72 0.96 0.56
CA TYR A 87 13.13 2.28 0.75
C TYR A 87 11.72 2.14 1.30
N ARG A 88 11.43 2.90 2.37
CA ARG A 88 10.09 2.99 2.97
C ARG A 88 9.61 4.44 2.94
N PRO A 89 9.10 4.91 1.80
CA PRO A 89 8.58 6.26 1.68
C PRO A 89 7.31 6.40 2.53
N GLY A 90 7.33 7.35 3.46
CA GLY A 90 6.18 7.66 4.32
C GLY A 90 6.39 7.34 5.79
N TRP A 91 5.44 7.77 6.62
CA TRP A 91 5.48 7.54 8.08
C TRP A 91 4.96 6.14 8.45
N GLN A 92 4.05 5.59 7.64
CA GLN A 92 3.49 4.26 7.81
C GLN A 92 4.57 3.16 7.72
N GLY A 93 5.59 3.36 6.89
CA GLY A 93 6.75 2.45 6.79
C GLY A 93 7.83 2.67 7.85
N LYS A 94 7.68 3.69 8.71
CA LYS A 94 8.65 4.06 9.77
C LYS A 94 8.14 3.77 11.19
N GLY A 95 6.84 3.57 11.39
CA GLY A 95 6.25 3.16 12.68
C GLY A 95 6.45 1.67 12.99
N ASN A 96 5.88 1.20 14.11
CA ASN A 96 6.02 -0.11 14.80
C ASN A 96 6.16 -1.42 13.96
N PHE A 97 5.98 -1.37 12.64
CA PHE A 97 6.36 -2.43 11.70
C PHE A 97 7.87 -2.72 11.64
N LEU A 98 8.72 -1.78 12.07
CA LEU A 98 10.18 -1.96 12.14
C LEU A 98 10.59 -3.20 12.95
N HIS A 99 9.85 -3.54 14.02
CA HIS A 99 10.22 -4.65 14.90
C HIS A 99 10.07 -6.01 14.21
N LEU A 100 9.13 -6.16 13.28
CA LEU A 100 8.88 -7.43 12.58
C LEU A 100 9.81 -7.63 11.39
N ILE A 101 10.19 -6.56 10.66
CA ILE A 101 11.02 -6.68 9.46
C ILE A 101 12.53 -6.59 9.77
N SER A 102 12.92 -5.91 10.86
CA SER A 102 14.34 -5.82 11.24
C SER A 102 14.94 -7.17 11.62
N ILE A 103 14.13 -8.11 12.14
CA ILE A 103 14.58 -9.46 12.52
C ILE A 103 14.99 -10.27 11.27
N THR A 104 14.34 -10.03 10.12
CA THR A 104 14.69 -10.69 8.86
C THR A 104 15.93 -10.09 8.20
N CYS A 105 16.20 -8.79 8.43
CA CYS A 105 17.31 -8.08 7.79
C CYS A 105 18.67 -8.29 8.50
N MET A 106 18.69 -8.68 9.78
CA MET A 106 19.93 -9.03 10.49
C MET A 106 20.33 -10.51 10.35
N ALA A 107 19.50 -11.32 9.69
CA ALA A 107 19.74 -12.75 9.50
C ALA A 107 20.35 -13.10 8.11
N GLN A 108 20.81 -12.10 7.35
CA GLN A 108 21.30 -12.27 5.98
C GLN A 108 22.60 -11.52 5.70
#